data_AF-A0A4Q3MYJ1-F1
#
_entry.id   AF-A0A4Q3MYJ1-F1
#
_cell.length_a   1.000
_cell.length_b   1.000
_cell.length_c   1.000
_cell.angle_alpha   90.00
_cell.angle_beta   90.00
_cell.angle_gamma   90.00
#
_symmetry.space_group_name_H-M   'P 1'
#
loop_
_entity.id
_entity.type
_entity.pdbx_description
1 polymer ?
#
loop_
_entity_poly.entity_id
_entity_poly.type
_entity_poly.pdbx_seq_one_letter_code
_entity_poly.pdbx_strand_id
1 'polypeptide(L)'
;MTEAPRFAVREIALYERPVTLRLPFRFGVVTLTECPQAFARVRIEMPDGRSQWGAAAELMAPKWFDKNLQLSNEDNFEQLRAVLRLARVAYLADASLSTAFGHFARHHDSHAAAAAARGYNPLLAGYGPALIDRAVLDALCRAQGVSFYAALQANLPGIGGQRPEFAGLGIEDFLARLRPAGSIEARHTVGLLDAITAADLQERVGDGLPETLEEVIQAGGHRYFKLKVAGKVDADVARLAAIAAVLDRGRDPYFVSLDGNEQYENAAGVAELTAAVQATP
;
A
#
# COMPACT_ATOMS: atom_id res chain seq x y z
N MET A 1 25.81 20.64 0.21
CA MET A 1 24.43 20.08 0.18
C MET A 1 23.82 20.50 -1.13
N THR A 2 23.23 19.56 -1.87
CA THR A 2 22.56 19.86 -3.14
C THR A 2 21.16 20.40 -2.83
N GLU A 3 20.81 21.56 -3.39
CA GLU A 3 19.46 22.11 -3.23
C GLU A 3 18.42 21.15 -3.86
N ALA A 4 17.32 20.91 -3.16
CA ALA A 4 16.26 20.02 -3.65
C ALA A 4 15.67 20.57 -4.98
N PRO A 5 15.62 19.76 -6.06
CA PRO A 5 15.18 20.24 -7.36
C PRO A 5 13.75 20.81 -7.32
N ARG A 6 13.57 21.98 -7.92
CA ARG A 6 12.27 22.63 -8.09
C ARG A 6 11.81 22.49 -9.53
N PHE A 7 10.56 22.11 -9.72
CA PHE A 7 9.97 21.85 -11.03
C PHE A 7 8.48 22.15 -11.01
N ALA A 8 7.87 22.31 -12.18
CA ALA A 8 6.42 22.41 -12.32
C ALA A 8 5.81 21.05 -12.65
N VAL A 9 4.61 20.78 -12.14
CA VAL A 9 3.76 19.70 -12.64
C VAL A 9 2.97 20.23 -13.82
N ARG A 10 3.18 19.66 -15.01
CA ARG A 10 2.58 20.16 -16.26
C ARG A 10 1.41 19.32 -16.73
N GLU A 11 1.44 18.03 -16.43
CA GLU A 11 0.44 17.10 -16.92
C GLU A 11 0.25 15.95 -15.94
N ILE A 12 -1.00 15.55 -15.77
CA ILE A 12 -1.39 14.36 -15.02
C ILE A 12 -2.40 13.61 -15.87
N ALA A 13 -2.02 12.42 -16.33
CA ALA A 13 -2.89 11.49 -17.04
C ALA A 13 -3.27 10.34 -16.11
N LEU A 14 -4.57 10.08 -16.01
CA LEU A 14 -5.13 9.03 -15.16
C LEU A 14 -5.71 7.94 -16.06
N TYR A 15 -5.36 6.69 -15.77
CA TYR A 15 -5.85 5.51 -16.48
C TYR A 15 -6.35 4.49 -15.47
N GLU A 16 -7.13 3.54 -15.97
CA GLU A 16 -7.69 2.45 -15.18
C GLU A 16 -7.66 1.16 -16.01
N ARG A 17 -7.45 0.02 -15.36
CA ARG A 17 -7.68 -1.30 -15.96
C ARG A 17 -8.40 -2.22 -14.98
N PRO A 18 -9.25 -3.13 -15.45
CA PRO A 18 -9.78 -4.20 -14.61
C PRO A 18 -8.67 -5.17 -14.20
N VAL A 19 -8.72 -5.68 -12.97
CA VAL A 19 -7.87 -6.75 -12.47
C VAL A 19 -8.76 -7.84 -11.88
N THR A 20 -8.67 -9.05 -12.43
CA THR A 20 -9.25 -10.26 -11.84
C THR A 20 -8.16 -11.00 -11.08
N LEU A 21 -8.43 -11.32 -9.82
CA LEU A 21 -7.51 -12.08 -8.99
C LEU A 21 -7.57 -13.55 -9.41
N ARG A 22 -6.42 -14.22 -9.44
CA ARG A 22 -6.32 -15.66 -9.75
C ARG A 22 -7.12 -16.50 -8.74
N LEU A 23 -7.02 -16.15 -7.45
CA LEU A 23 -7.76 -16.77 -6.36
C LEU A 23 -8.52 -15.68 -5.59
N PRO A 24 -9.74 -15.95 -5.10
CA PRO A 24 -10.46 -15.04 -4.21
C PRO A 24 -9.63 -14.75 -2.95
N PHE A 25 -9.42 -13.47 -2.63
CA PHE A 25 -8.63 -13.07 -1.48
C PHE A 25 -9.50 -12.38 -0.42
N ARG A 26 -9.67 -13.03 0.74
CA ARG A 26 -10.46 -12.49 1.85
C ARG A 26 -9.62 -11.76 2.87
N PHE A 27 -9.96 -10.51 3.12
CA PHE A 27 -9.39 -9.68 4.18
C PHE A 27 -10.50 -8.88 4.87
N GLY A 28 -10.45 -8.83 6.20
CA GLY A 28 -11.54 -8.26 7.00
C GLY A 28 -12.90 -8.83 6.59
N VAL A 29 -13.82 -7.95 6.21
CA VAL A 29 -15.21 -8.27 5.88
C VAL A 29 -15.47 -8.58 4.40
N VAL A 30 -14.48 -8.45 3.52
CA VAL A 30 -14.66 -8.59 2.07
C VAL A 30 -13.83 -9.73 1.49
N THR A 31 -14.41 -10.44 0.52
CA THR A 31 -13.69 -11.35 -0.38
C THR A 31 -13.52 -10.65 -1.72
N LEU A 32 -12.28 -10.39 -2.09
CA LEU A 32 -11.95 -9.73 -3.34
C LEU A 32 -11.66 -10.76 -4.43
N THR A 33 -12.42 -10.70 -5.52
CA THR A 33 -12.21 -11.51 -6.74
C THR A 33 -11.74 -10.66 -7.90
N GLU A 34 -12.12 -9.39 -7.90
CA GLU A 34 -11.72 -8.41 -8.90
C GLU A 34 -11.77 -6.99 -8.33
N CYS A 35 -10.94 -6.11 -8.86
CA CYS A 35 -11.08 -4.66 -8.68
C CYS A 35 -10.36 -3.92 -9.80
N PRO A 36 -10.70 -2.64 -10.03
CA PRO A 36 -9.89 -1.81 -10.91
C PRO A 36 -8.52 -1.51 -10.29
N GLN A 37 -7.54 -1.26 -11.16
CA GLN A 37 -6.26 -0.66 -10.80
C GLN A 37 -6.15 0.71 -11.44
N ALA A 38 -5.93 1.74 -10.63
CA ALA A 38 -5.67 3.09 -11.10
C ALA A 38 -4.19 3.25 -11.46
N PHE A 39 -3.91 4.03 -12.51
CA PHE A 39 -2.58 4.44 -12.93
C PHE A 39 -2.52 5.96 -13.05
N ALA A 40 -1.46 6.55 -12.52
CA ALA A 40 -1.15 7.95 -12.74
C ALA A 40 0.15 8.06 -13.54
N ARG A 41 0.14 8.87 -14.60
CA ARG A 41 1.35 9.36 -15.26
C ARG A 41 1.44 10.86 -15.04
N VAL A 42 2.60 11.33 -14.59
CA VAL A 42 2.83 12.75 -14.30
C VAL A 42 4.02 13.24 -15.09
N ARG A 43 3.85 14.38 -15.78
CA ARG A 43 4.94 15.09 -16.45
C ARG A 43 5.39 16.27 -15.62
N ILE A 44 6.67 16.27 -15.27
CA ILE A 44 7.32 17.41 -14.63
C ILE A 44 8.17 18.17 -15.65
N GLU A 45 8.38 19.46 -15.40
CA GLU A 45 9.23 20.34 -16.19
C GLU A 45 10.20 21.10 -15.29
N MET A 46 11.49 20.95 -15.58
CA MET A 46 12.60 21.57 -14.88
C MET A 46 12.78 23.04 -15.35
N PRO A 47 13.48 23.89 -14.59
CA PRO A 47 13.68 25.30 -14.95
C PRO A 47 14.46 25.50 -16.26
N ASP A 48 15.27 24.52 -16.65
CA ASP A 48 16.04 24.50 -17.90
C ASP A 48 15.22 24.01 -19.11
N GLY A 49 13.92 23.78 -18.94
CA GLY A 49 12.99 23.32 -19.98
C GLY A 49 12.98 21.81 -20.19
N ARG A 50 13.87 21.05 -19.54
CA ARG A 50 13.81 19.57 -19.62
C ARG A 50 12.52 19.08 -18.99
N SER A 51 11.87 18.11 -19.64
CA SER A 51 10.66 17.46 -19.15
C SER A 51 10.89 15.97 -18.93
N GLN A 52 10.23 15.42 -17.93
CA GLN A 52 10.29 13.98 -17.64
C GLN A 52 8.93 13.45 -17.19
N TRP A 53 8.62 12.23 -17.64
CA TRP A 53 7.47 11.47 -17.18
C TRP A 53 7.85 10.51 -16.06
N GLY A 54 6.96 10.41 -15.07
CA GLY A 54 6.93 9.34 -14.09
C GLY A 54 5.57 8.64 -14.06
N ALA A 55 5.52 7.48 -13.40
CA ALA A 55 4.32 6.67 -13.30
C ALA A 55 4.18 5.98 -11.94
N ALA A 56 2.94 5.74 -11.54
CA ALA A 56 2.59 4.91 -10.39
C ALA A 56 1.24 4.21 -10.63
N ALA A 57 0.99 3.14 -9.89
CA ALA A 57 -0.26 2.39 -9.96
C ALA A 57 -0.70 1.94 -8.56
N GLU A 58 -2.00 1.80 -8.35
CA GLU A 58 -2.59 1.33 -7.09
C GLU A 58 -3.90 0.59 -7.32
N LEU A 59 -4.15 -0.47 -6.55
CA LEU A 59 -5.42 -1.18 -6.60
C LEU A 59 -6.51 -0.36 -5.91
N MET A 60 -7.68 -0.31 -6.54
CA MET A 60 -8.86 0.33 -5.97
C MET A 60 -9.61 -0.65 -5.08
N ALA A 61 -8.99 -1.10 -3.99
CA ALA A 61 -9.56 -2.11 -3.10
C ALA A 61 -10.84 -1.60 -2.41
N PRO A 62 -12.00 -2.23 -2.63
CA PRO A 62 -13.25 -1.83 -1.97
C PRO A 62 -13.21 -2.23 -0.50
N LYS A 63 -13.98 -1.54 0.35
CA LYS A 63 -14.04 -1.80 1.81
C LYS A 63 -12.70 -1.67 2.56
N TRP A 64 -11.69 -1.09 1.92
CA TRP A 64 -10.41 -0.74 2.56
C TRP A 64 -10.37 0.73 2.94
N PHE A 65 -10.55 1.62 1.96
CA PHE A 65 -10.50 3.07 2.14
C PHE A 65 -11.77 3.65 2.76
N ASP A 66 -12.91 2.99 2.56
CA ASP A 66 -14.19 3.30 3.21
C ASP A 66 -14.90 1.99 3.56
N LYS A 67 -15.05 1.73 4.86
CA LYS A 67 -15.63 0.49 5.40
C LYS A 67 -17.14 0.54 5.55
N ASN A 68 -17.81 1.60 5.09
CA ASN A 68 -19.25 1.69 5.14
C ASN A 68 -19.89 0.54 4.33
N LEU A 69 -20.58 -0.34 5.06
CA LEU A 69 -21.24 -1.52 4.51
C LEU A 69 -22.49 -1.18 3.68
N GLN A 70 -23.01 0.04 3.78
CA GLN A 70 -24.13 0.51 2.97
C GLN A 70 -23.73 0.91 1.54
N LEU A 71 -22.43 1.09 1.28
CA LEU A 71 -21.91 1.37 -0.05
C LEU A 71 -21.74 0.08 -0.83
N SER A 72 -21.96 0.10 -2.13
CA SER A 72 -21.53 -0.99 -3.02
C SER A 72 -20.01 -0.95 -3.25
N ASN A 73 -19.46 -1.97 -3.92
CA ASN A 73 -18.07 -1.92 -4.39
C ASN A 73 -17.89 -0.83 -5.46
N GLU A 74 -18.88 -0.65 -6.34
CA GLU A 74 -18.81 0.39 -7.38
C GLU A 74 -18.82 1.80 -6.76
N ASP A 75 -19.61 2.02 -5.70
CA ASP A 75 -19.56 3.28 -4.96
C ASP A 75 -18.17 3.55 -4.37
N ASN A 76 -17.50 2.52 -3.83
CA ASN A 76 -16.12 2.65 -3.36
C ASN A 76 -15.14 2.93 -4.51
N PHE A 77 -15.34 2.34 -5.69
CA PHE A 77 -14.51 2.64 -6.85
C PHE A 77 -14.71 4.09 -7.31
N GLU A 78 -15.94 4.57 -7.39
CA GLU A 78 -16.20 5.98 -7.74
C GLU A 78 -15.67 6.95 -6.69
N GLN A 79 -15.72 6.62 -5.39
CA GLN A 79 -15.06 7.40 -4.34
C GLN A 79 -13.56 7.55 -4.62
N LEU A 80 -12.87 6.47 -4.98
CA LEU A 80 -11.44 6.45 -5.29
C LEU A 80 -11.12 7.22 -6.58
N ARG A 81 -11.95 7.11 -7.61
CA ARG A 81 -11.86 7.93 -8.83
C ARG A 81 -12.06 9.41 -8.51
N ALA A 82 -13.02 9.75 -7.66
CA ALA A 82 -13.34 11.12 -7.27
C ALA A 82 -12.16 11.79 -6.56
N VAL A 83 -11.58 11.17 -5.53
CA VAL A 83 -10.42 11.74 -4.83
C VAL A 83 -9.18 11.85 -5.72
N LEU A 84 -9.01 10.95 -6.69
CA LEU A 84 -7.92 11.05 -7.66
C LEU A 84 -8.14 12.21 -8.66
N ARG A 85 -9.38 12.42 -9.13
CA ARG A 85 -9.75 13.58 -9.95
C ARG A 85 -9.54 14.90 -9.18
N LEU A 86 -9.87 14.93 -7.88
CA LEU A 86 -9.65 16.09 -7.02
C LEU A 86 -8.17 16.44 -6.87
N ALA A 87 -7.35 15.44 -6.56
CA ALA A 87 -5.91 15.64 -6.44
C ALA A 87 -5.29 16.12 -7.77
N ARG A 88 -5.73 15.55 -8.91
CA ARG A 88 -5.32 16.01 -10.25
C ARG A 88 -5.64 17.49 -10.47
N VAL A 89 -6.85 17.93 -10.14
CA VAL A 89 -7.25 19.34 -10.29
C VAL A 89 -6.38 20.23 -9.41
N ALA A 90 -6.15 19.84 -8.15
CA ALA A 90 -5.34 20.63 -7.22
C ALA A 90 -3.90 20.83 -7.74
N TYR A 91 -3.24 19.75 -8.18
CA TYR A 91 -1.84 19.79 -8.63
C TYR A 91 -1.65 20.53 -9.96
N LEU A 92 -2.70 20.61 -10.80
CA LEU A 92 -2.66 21.35 -12.07
C LEU A 92 -3.13 22.80 -11.95
N ALA A 93 -3.72 23.19 -10.81
CA ALA A 93 -4.20 24.54 -10.58
C ALA A 93 -3.07 25.56 -10.32
N ASP A 94 -1.89 25.10 -9.92
CA ASP A 94 -0.72 25.93 -9.66
C ASP A 94 0.50 25.42 -10.44
N ALA A 95 0.92 26.22 -11.43
CA ALA A 95 2.04 25.92 -12.31
C ALA A 95 3.41 26.34 -11.74
N SER A 96 3.47 26.86 -10.52
CA SER A 96 4.68 27.38 -9.89
C SER A 96 5.66 26.26 -9.50
N LEU A 97 6.95 26.59 -9.61
CA LEU A 97 8.03 25.65 -9.29
C LEU A 97 8.08 25.34 -7.80
N SER A 98 8.03 24.06 -7.47
CA SER A 98 8.18 23.53 -6.12
C SER A 98 9.00 22.25 -6.12
N THR A 99 9.44 21.81 -4.95
CA THR A 99 10.02 20.46 -4.79
C THR A 99 8.90 19.41 -4.84
N ALA A 100 9.24 18.13 -4.98
CA ALA A 100 8.22 17.07 -4.96
C ALA A 100 7.36 17.11 -3.68
N PHE A 101 8.00 17.24 -2.52
CA PHE A 101 7.31 17.40 -1.23
C PHE A 101 6.58 18.74 -1.13
N GLY A 102 7.12 19.80 -1.72
CA GLY A 102 6.48 21.11 -1.74
C GLY A 102 5.17 21.13 -2.52
N HIS A 103 5.04 20.34 -3.60
CA HIS A 103 3.77 20.15 -4.31
C HIS A 103 2.73 19.47 -3.41
N PHE A 104 3.11 18.37 -2.73
CA PHE A 104 2.25 17.74 -1.72
C PHE A 104 1.83 18.71 -0.62
N ALA A 105 2.81 19.39 0.01
CA ALA A 105 2.58 20.26 1.15
C ALA A 105 1.61 21.40 0.81
N ARG A 106 1.74 21.99 -0.38
CA ARG A 106 0.89 23.07 -0.88
C ARG A 106 -0.58 22.68 -0.99
N HIS A 107 -0.87 21.46 -1.40
CA HIS A 107 -2.22 21.02 -1.73
C HIS A 107 -2.89 20.18 -0.65
N HIS A 108 -2.14 19.65 0.31
CA HIS A 108 -2.65 18.70 1.29
C HIS A 108 -3.91 19.16 2.04
N ASP A 109 -3.85 20.32 2.71
CA ASP A 109 -4.94 20.76 3.60
C ASP A 109 -6.20 21.13 2.83
N SER A 110 -6.03 21.82 1.69
CA SER A 110 -7.16 22.19 0.83
C SER A 110 -7.79 20.97 0.15
N HIS A 111 -7.00 19.98 -0.25
CA HIS A 111 -7.48 18.71 -0.77
C HIS A 111 -8.25 17.93 0.31
N ALA A 112 -7.70 17.82 1.52
CA ALA A 112 -8.35 17.14 2.63
C ALA A 112 -9.69 17.81 2.99
N ALA A 113 -9.74 19.14 3.05
CA ALA A 113 -10.98 19.89 3.27
C ALA A 113 -12.00 19.68 2.13
N ALA A 114 -11.57 19.67 0.87
CA ALA A 114 -12.44 19.43 -0.28
C ALA A 114 -12.98 18.00 -0.33
N ALA A 115 -12.23 17.01 0.16
CA ALA A 115 -12.68 15.64 0.30
C ALA A 115 -13.68 15.51 1.47
N ALA A 116 -13.38 16.12 2.62
CA ALA A 116 -14.26 16.14 3.78
C ALA A 116 -15.62 16.80 3.47
N ALA A 117 -15.64 17.88 2.67
CA ALA A 117 -16.86 18.52 2.19
C ALA A 117 -17.76 17.60 1.34
N ARG A 118 -17.21 16.49 0.82
CA ARG A 118 -17.97 15.43 0.11
C ARG A 118 -18.33 14.23 1.00
N GLY A 119 -18.06 14.33 2.31
CA GLY A 119 -18.26 13.23 3.25
C GLY A 119 -17.20 12.13 3.18
N TYR A 120 -16.06 12.37 2.51
CA TYR A 120 -14.99 11.37 2.42
C TYR A 120 -14.11 11.40 3.67
N ASN A 121 -13.82 10.21 4.20
CA ASN A 121 -12.94 10.07 5.36
C ASN A 121 -11.46 10.34 4.99
N PRO A 122 -10.57 10.61 5.97
CA PRO A 122 -9.18 10.97 5.71
C PRO A 122 -8.37 9.91 4.95
N LEU A 123 -8.62 8.61 5.21
CA LEU A 123 -7.90 7.51 4.54
C LEU A 123 -8.25 7.48 3.04
N LEU A 124 -9.54 7.60 2.72
CA LEU A 124 -10.01 7.74 1.34
C LEU A 124 -9.45 9.01 0.69
N ALA A 125 -9.48 10.15 1.38
CA ALA A 125 -8.97 11.41 0.85
C ALA A 125 -7.48 11.31 0.45
N GLY A 126 -6.68 10.57 1.20
CA GLY A 126 -5.24 10.39 0.95
C GLY A 126 -4.90 9.58 -0.31
N TYR A 127 -5.84 8.81 -0.88
CA TYR A 127 -5.57 7.93 -2.02
C TYR A 127 -5.06 8.69 -3.26
N GLY A 128 -5.73 9.79 -3.61
CA GLY A 128 -5.40 10.58 -4.80
C GLY A 128 -4.00 11.18 -4.76
N PRO A 129 -3.67 12.01 -3.74
CA PRO A 129 -2.34 12.58 -3.59
C PRO A 129 -1.25 11.52 -3.51
N ALA A 130 -1.45 10.45 -2.72
CA ALA A 130 -0.44 9.40 -2.59
C ALA A 130 -0.10 8.69 -3.91
N LEU A 131 -1.08 8.50 -4.80
CA LEU A 131 -0.81 7.94 -6.13
C LEU A 131 -0.06 8.93 -7.03
N ILE A 132 -0.46 10.21 -7.02
CA ILE A 132 0.18 11.26 -7.84
C ILE A 132 1.60 11.56 -7.35
N ASP A 133 1.83 11.67 -6.05
CA ASP A 133 3.13 11.96 -5.45
C ASP A 133 4.16 10.87 -5.75
N ARG A 134 3.75 9.60 -5.78
CA ARG A 134 4.62 8.49 -6.23
C ARG A 134 5.04 8.67 -7.69
N ALA A 135 4.12 9.07 -8.58
CA ALA A 135 4.43 9.33 -9.98
C ALA A 135 5.31 10.59 -10.16
N VAL A 136 5.09 11.64 -9.36
CA VAL A 136 5.96 12.83 -9.30
C VAL A 136 7.38 12.44 -8.88
N LEU A 137 7.51 11.61 -7.83
CA LEU A 137 8.80 11.16 -7.35
C LEU A 137 9.53 10.26 -8.35
N ASP A 138 8.82 9.36 -9.03
CA ASP A 138 9.38 8.57 -10.14
C ASP A 138 9.88 9.49 -11.27
N ALA A 139 9.11 10.52 -11.63
CA ALA A 139 9.52 11.51 -12.65
C ALA A 139 10.79 12.25 -12.23
N LEU A 140 10.89 12.67 -10.96
CA LEU A 140 12.05 13.33 -10.39
C LEU A 140 13.29 12.42 -10.43
N CYS A 141 13.17 11.17 -9.97
CA CYS A 141 14.29 10.22 -9.97
C CYS A 141 14.83 10.01 -11.39
N ARG A 142 13.93 9.84 -12.36
CA ARG A 142 14.28 9.70 -13.78
C ARG A 142 14.94 10.95 -14.35
N ALA A 143 14.43 12.14 -14.02
CA ALA A 143 15.00 13.41 -14.49
C ALA A 143 16.42 13.64 -13.98
N GLN A 144 16.71 13.16 -12.77
CA GLN A 144 18.03 13.25 -12.15
C GLN A 144 18.94 12.06 -12.51
N GLY A 145 18.42 11.01 -13.14
CA GLY A 145 19.18 9.80 -13.46
C GLY A 145 19.64 9.00 -12.23
N VAL A 146 18.86 9.04 -11.14
CA VAL A 146 19.20 8.40 -9.86
C VAL A 146 18.17 7.37 -9.43
N SER A 147 18.59 6.43 -8.58
CA SER A 147 17.66 5.51 -7.92
C SER A 147 16.82 6.23 -6.87
N PHE A 148 15.68 5.64 -6.49
CA PHE A 148 14.86 6.11 -5.37
C PHE A 148 15.67 6.27 -4.08
N TYR A 149 16.57 5.33 -3.79
CA TYR A 149 17.43 5.39 -2.61
C TYR A 149 18.35 6.60 -2.61
N ALA A 150 19.04 6.85 -3.72
CA ALA A 150 19.92 8.00 -3.85
C ALA A 150 19.10 9.32 -3.77
N ALA A 151 17.91 9.35 -4.35
CA ALA A 151 17.02 10.50 -4.25
C ALA A 151 16.60 10.78 -2.81
N LEU A 152 16.26 9.75 -2.01
CA LEU A 152 15.91 9.93 -0.61
C LEU A 152 17.10 10.29 0.26
N GLN A 153 18.25 9.62 0.10
CA GLN A 153 19.47 9.92 0.87
C GLN A 153 19.93 11.38 0.70
N ALA A 154 19.76 11.94 -0.50
CA ALA A 154 20.05 13.34 -0.79
C ALA A 154 18.88 14.29 -0.53
N ASN A 155 17.76 13.80 0.03
CA ASN A 155 16.51 14.52 0.22
C ASN A 155 16.07 15.33 -1.02
N LEU A 156 16.24 14.78 -2.22
CA LEU A 156 15.80 15.43 -3.46
C LEU A 156 14.31 15.79 -3.48
N PRO A 157 13.39 15.05 -2.83
CA PRO A 157 12.00 15.49 -2.72
C PRO A 157 11.83 16.79 -1.92
N GLY A 158 12.81 17.16 -1.08
CA GLY A 158 12.76 18.32 -0.20
C GLY A 158 11.79 18.16 0.97
N ILE A 159 11.78 16.98 1.60
CA ILE A 159 10.96 16.69 2.80
C ILE A 159 11.47 17.57 3.94
N GLY A 160 10.58 18.34 4.56
CA GLY A 160 10.97 19.26 5.62
C GLY A 160 9.84 20.16 6.11
N GLY A 161 10.21 21.34 6.63
CA GLY A 161 9.34 22.24 7.39
C GLY A 161 8.21 22.93 6.63
N GLN A 162 8.01 22.64 5.33
CA GLN A 162 6.80 23.04 4.60
C GLN A 162 5.53 22.40 5.21
N ARG A 163 5.72 21.35 6.02
CA ARG A 163 4.71 20.71 6.84
C ARG A 163 5.14 20.73 8.31
N PRO A 164 4.33 21.28 9.24
CA PRO A 164 4.71 21.43 10.65
C PRO A 164 5.12 20.11 11.32
N GLU A 165 4.52 19.00 10.89
CA GLU A 165 4.78 17.66 11.44
C GLU A 165 6.21 17.17 11.16
N PHE A 166 6.91 17.78 10.19
CA PHE A 166 8.28 17.46 9.81
C PHE A 166 9.30 18.48 10.32
N ALA A 167 8.85 19.59 10.92
CA ALA A 167 9.73 20.63 11.43
C ALA A 167 10.56 20.12 12.62
N GLY A 168 11.87 20.37 12.61
CA GLY A 168 12.77 20.00 13.71
C GLY A 168 13.13 18.52 13.81
N LEU A 169 12.63 17.64 12.91
CA LEU A 169 12.94 16.20 12.95
C LEU A 169 14.34 15.84 12.43
N GLY A 170 15.10 16.81 11.90
CA GLY A 170 16.40 16.53 11.28
C GLY A 170 16.31 15.57 10.10
N ILE A 171 15.25 15.68 9.28
CA ILE A 171 14.93 14.74 8.19
C ILE A 171 16.12 14.56 7.24
N GLU A 172 16.80 15.64 6.86
CA GLU A 172 17.95 15.56 5.96
C GLU A 172 19.08 14.67 6.54
N ASP A 173 19.47 14.92 7.79
CA ASP A 173 20.47 14.12 8.49
C ASP A 173 20.04 12.67 8.69
N PHE A 174 18.75 12.45 8.97
CA PHE A 174 18.20 11.11 9.09
C PHE A 174 18.30 10.34 7.77
N LEU A 175 17.85 10.94 6.66
CA LEU A 175 17.85 10.32 5.35
C LEU A 175 19.26 10.06 4.83
N ALA A 176 20.20 10.99 5.03
CA ALA A 176 21.59 10.86 4.60
C ALA A 176 22.32 9.67 5.25
N ARG A 177 21.89 9.24 6.45
CA ARG A 177 22.45 8.09 7.16
C ARG A 177 21.86 6.75 6.75
N LEU A 178 20.72 6.74 6.03
CA LEU A 178 20.10 5.49 5.60
C LEU A 178 21.03 4.73 4.65
N ARG A 179 21.06 3.41 4.78
CA ARG A 179 21.76 2.51 3.84
C ARG A 179 20.75 1.54 3.26
N PRO A 180 20.60 1.46 1.93
CA PRO A 180 19.73 0.47 1.30
C PRO A 180 20.13 -0.94 1.71
N ALA A 181 19.16 -1.79 2.04
CA ALA A 181 19.42 -3.20 2.26
C ALA A 181 19.76 -3.87 0.92
N GLY A 182 20.72 -4.80 0.93
CA GLY A 182 21.09 -5.58 -0.27
C GLY A 182 20.04 -6.61 -0.67
N SER A 183 19.10 -6.92 0.23
CA SER A 183 17.97 -7.83 -0.01
C SER A 183 16.74 -7.34 0.78
N ILE A 184 15.57 -7.78 0.34
CA ILE A 184 14.30 -7.62 1.07
C ILE A 184 13.60 -8.97 1.10
N GLU A 185 13.01 -9.29 2.25
CA GLU A 185 12.28 -10.53 2.45
C GLU A 185 10.86 -10.39 1.88
N ALA A 186 10.50 -11.29 0.96
CA ALA A 186 9.15 -11.35 0.43
C ALA A 186 8.23 -12.07 1.43
N ARG A 187 7.35 -11.31 2.08
CA ARG A 187 6.36 -11.86 3.01
C ARG A 187 5.14 -12.40 2.27
N HIS A 188 4.89 -13.69 2.38
CA HIS A 188 3.67 -14.31 1.83
C HIS A 188 2.48 -14.04 2.76
N THR A 189 1.36 -13.56 2.21
CA THR A 189 0.14 -13.36 3.01
C THR A 189 -0.78 -14.56 2.85
N VAL A 190 -1.13 -15.19 3.96
CA VAL A 190 -2.12 -16.28 4.02
C VAL A 190 -3.46 -15.66 4.40
N GLY A 191 -4.35 -15.56 3.42
CA GLY A 191 -5.72 -15.07 3.54
C GLY A 191 -6.61 -15.94 4.42
N LEU A 192 -7.80 -15.44 4.77
CA LEU A 192 -8.77 -16.20 5.59
C LEU A 192 -9.39 -17.40 4.84
N LEU A 193 -9.38 -17.37 3.51
CA LEU A 193 -9.92 -18.43 2.65
C LEU A 193 -8.86 -19.32 2.02
N ASP A 194 -7.58 -18.96 2.16
CA ASP A 194 -6.49 -19.69 1.51
C ASP A 194 -6.44 -21.12 2.04
N ALA A 195 -6.38 -22.08 1.12
CA ALA A 195 -6.20 -23.49 1.44
C ALA A 195 -4.84 -23.70 2.10
N ILE A 196 -4.80 -24.42 3.22
CA ILE A 196 -3.55 -24.70 3.93
C ILE A 196 -2.90 -25.94 3.29
N THR A 197 -3.71 -26.95 3.03
CA THR A 197 -3.34 -28.23 2.41
C THR A 197 -4.27 -28.56 1.24
N ALA A 198 -3.95 -29.60 0.48
CA ALA A 198 -4.81 -30.08 -0.60
C ALA A 198 -6.21 -30.53 -0.12
N ALA A 199 -6.37 -30.90 1.15
CA ALA A 199 -7.65 -31.28 1.72
C ALA A 199 -8.63 -30.10 1.89
N ASP A 200 -8.11 -28.86 1.91
CA ASP A 200 -8.93 -27.65 2.03
C ASP A 200 -9.49 -27.19 0.67
N LEU A 201 -8.93 -27.68 -0.45
CA LEU A 201 -9.36 -27.31 -1.79
C LEU A 201 -10.71 -27.94 -2.14
N GLN A 202 -11.63 -27.10 -2.60
CA GLN A 202 -12.90 -27.57 -3.18
C GLN A 202 -12.76 -27.90 -4.67
N GLU A 203 -12.08 -27.02 -5.40
CA GLU A 203 -11.80 -27.13 -6.82
C GLU A 203 -10.44 -26.49 -7.11
N ARG A 204 -9.71 -27.04 -8.09
CA ARG A 204 -8.43 -26.49 -8.54
C ARG A 204 -8.63 -25.59 -9.76
N VAL A 205 -7.90 -24.47 -9.79
CA VAL A 205 -7.75 -23.63 -10.99
C VAL A 205 -7.00 -24.40 -12.08
N GLY A 206 -5.99 -25.20 -11.70
CA GLY A 206 -5.29 -26.08 -12.63
C GLY A 206 -4.37 -25.36 -13.64
N ASP A 207 -3.89 -24.17 -13.30
CA ASP A 207 -3.02 -23.34 -14.16
C ASP A 207 -1.51 -23.60 -13.93
N GLY A 208 -1.17 -24.61 -13.13
CA GLY A 208 0.22 -25.00 -12.84
C GLY A 208 0.92 -24.16 -11.77
N LEU A 209 0.23 -23.21 -11.15
CA LEU A 209 0.74 -22.40 -10.05
C LEU A 209 0.24 -22.93 -8.69
N PRO A 210 0.94 -22.67 -7.57
CA PRO A 210 0.52 -23.13 -6.24
C PRO A 210 -0.88 -22.67 -5.84
N GLU A 211 -1.68 -23.55 -5.24
CA GLU A 211 -3.06 -23.25 -4.80
C GLU A 211 -3.26 -23.43 -3.29
N THR A 212 -2.28 -24.00 -2.60
CA THR A 212 -2.27 -24.21 -1.14
C THR A 212 -1.02 -23.61 -0.52
N LEU A 213 -1.05 -23.32 0.79
CA LEU A 213 0.14 -22.89 1.52
C LEU A 213 1.27 -23.93 1.41
N GLU A 214 0.95 -25.22 1.48
CA GLU A 214 1.92 -26.30 1.29
C GLU A 214 2.63 -26.21 -0.07
N GLU A 215 1.88 -26.00 -1.14
CA GLU A 215 2.44 -25.83 -2.48
C GLU A 215 3.24 -24.53 -2.62
N VAL A 216 2.81 -23.44 -1.96
CA VAL A 216 3.55 -22.18 -1.94
C VAL A 216 4.91 -22.34 -1.27
N ILE A 217 4.97 -23.07 -0.16
CA ILE A 217 6.23 -23.34 0.56
C ILE A 217 7.14 -24.26 -0.26
N GLN A 218 6.58 -25.24 -0.98
CA GLN A 218 7.37 -26.12 -1.84
C GLN A 218 7.92 -25.39 -3.07
N ALA A 219 7.10 -24.52 -3.69
CA ALA A 219 7.47 -23.78 -4.88
C ALA A 219 8.35 -22.55 -4.57
N GLY A 220 8.21 -21.96 -3.38
CA GLY A 220 8.84 -20.70 -3.02
C GLY A 220 9.71 -20.80 -1.77
N GLY A 221 10.82 -20.04 -1.73
CA GLY A 221 11.71 -19.96 -0.56
C GLY A 221 11.22 -18.99 0.53
N HIS A 222 9.90 -18.83 0.72
CA HIS A 222 9.36 -17.86 1.67
C HIS A 222 9.62 -18.29 3.12
N ARG A 223 10.18 -17.37 3.91
CA ARG A 223 10.40 -17.56 5.36
C ARG A 223 9.60 -16.59 6.23
N TYR A 224 8.92 -15.63 5.60
CA TYR A 224 8.15 -14.61 6.28
C TYR A 224 6.69 -14.71 5.84
N PHE A 225 5.78 -14.75 6.82
CA PHE A 225 4.36 -14.94 6.60
C PHE A 225 3.54 -13.86 7.31
N LYS A 226 2.46 -13.42 6.66
CA LYS A 226 1.41 -12.60 7.26
C LYS A 226 0.12 -13.42 7.31
N LEU A 227 -0.33 -13.76 8.50
CA LEU A 227 -1.51 -14.61 8.68
C LEU A 227 -2.71 -13.74 9.01
N LYS A 228 -3.78 -13.86 8.22
CA LYS A 228 -5.04 -13.17 8.51
C LYS A 228 -5.74 -13.84 9.69
N VAL A 229 -6.29 -13.03 10.58
CA VAL A 229 -7.14 -13.46 11.71
C VAL A 229 -8.49 -12.74 11.64
N ALA A 230 -9.55 -13.40 12.09
CA ALA A 230 -10.93 -13.03 11.82
C ALA A 230 -11.67 -12.43 13.03
N GLY A 231 -11.02 -12.30 14.19
CA GLY A 231 -11.69 -11.78 15.39
C GLY A 231 -12.47 -12.85 16.14
N LYS A 232 -12.19 -14.14 15.89
CA LYS A 232 -12.86 -15.27 16.52
C LYS A 232 -11.80 -16.18 17.12
N VAL A 233 -11.48 -15.98 18.39
CA VAL A 233 -10.30 -16.56 19.05
C VAL A 233 -10.15 -18.06 18.80
N ASP A 234 -11.18 -18.87 19.08
CA ASP A 234 -11.11 -20.33 18.88
C ASP A 234 -10.84 -20.73 17.43
N ALA A 235 -11.51 -20.09 16.47
CA ALA A 235 -11.34 -20.38 15.05
C ALA A 235 -9.98 -19.88 14.54
N ASP A 236 -9.53 -18.72 15.02
CA ASP A 236 -8.22 -18.15 14.70
C ASP A 236 -7.11 -19.05 15.23
N VAL A 237 -7.18 -19.52 16.49
CA VAL A 237 -6.23 -20.47 17.07
C VAL A 237 -6.19 -21.78 16.29
N ALA A 238 -7.36 -22.36 15.98
CA ALA A 238 -7.42 -23.60 15.20
C ALA A 238 -6.78 -23.45 13.81
N ARG A 239 -7.04 -22.34 13.11
CA ARG A 239 -6.44 -22.05 11.81
C ARG A 239 -4.93 -21.82 11.92
N LEU A 240 -4.48 -21.07 12.93
CA LEU A 240 -3.06 -20.79 13.17
C LEU A 240 -2.30 -22.09 13.48
N ALA A 241 -2.86 -22.99 14.27
CA ALA A 241 -2.28 -24.31 14.54
C ALA A 241 -2.15 -25.16 13.27
N ALA A 242 -3.17 -25.17 12.40
CA ALA A 242 -3.10 -25.86 11.12
C ALA A 242 -2.01 -25.28 10.18
N ILE A 243 -1.86 -23.95 10.16
CA ILE A 243 -0.79 -23.28 9.41
C ILE A 243 0.58 -23.65 9.98
N ALA A 244 0.76 -23.57 11.30
CA ALA A 244 2.00 -23.94 11.97
C ALA A 244 2.40 -25.39 11.66
N ALA A 245 1.46 -26.33 11.71
CA ALA A 245 1.72 -27.73 11.37
C ALA A 245 2.21 -27.99 9.93
N VAL A 246 1.96 -27.07 9.00
CA VAL A 246 2.55 -27.11 7.65
C VAL A 246 3.92 -26.43 7.63
N LEU A 247 4.05 -25.27 8.26
CA LEU A 247 5.31 -24.51 8.32
C LEU A 247 6.42 -25.27 9.06
N ASP A 248 6.08 -25.98 10.14
CA ASP A 248 7.01 -26.76 10.98
C ASP A 248 7.58 -27.99 10.25
N ARG A 249 7.05 -28.35 9.07
CA ARG A 249 7.66 -29.38 8.19
C ARG A 249 8.95 -28.88 7.53
N GLY A 250 9.11 -27.56 7.45
CA GLY A 250 10.32 -26.91 6.93
C GLY A 250 11.52 -27.10 7.86
N ARG A 251 12.73 -27.05 7.31
CA ARG A 251 13.97 -27.15 8.10
C ARG A 251 14.46 -25.79 8.63
N ASP A 252 14.08 -24.72 7.95
CA ASP A 252 14.52 -23.37 8.27
C ASP A 252 13.52 -22.66 9.18
N PRO A 253 13.98 -21.76 10.07
CA PRO A 253 13.06 -20.98 10.89
C PRO A 253 12.23 -20.03 10.01
N TYR A 254 10.97 -19.87 10.37
CA TYR A 254 10.02 -18.94 9.75
C TYR A 254 9.59 -17.85 10.74
N PHE A 255 9.04 -16.76 10.19
CA PHE A 255 8.60 -15.61 10.96
C PHE A 255 7.18 -15.24 10.58
N VAL A 256 6.35 -15.00 11.59
CA VAL A 256 4.92 -14.72 11.43
C VAL A 256 4.57 -13.34 11.99
N SER A 257 3.69 -12.67 11.27
CA SER A 257 2.91 -11.53 11.79
C SER A 257 1.42 -11.81 11.61
N LEU A 258 0.60 -11.33 12.55
CA LEU A 258 -0.87 -11.45 12.45
C LEU A 258 -1.47 -10.14 11.91
N ASP A 259 -2.51 -10.25 11.09
CA ASP A 259 -3.22 -9.12 10.51
C ASP A 259 -4.73 -9.32 10.62
N GLY A 260 -5.34 -8.63 11.60
CA GLY A 260 -6.76 -8.76 11.89
C GLY A 260 -7.66 -7.77 11.17
N ASN A 261 -7.13 -6.82 10.38
CA ASN A 261 -7.92 -5.79 9.66
C ASN A 261 -9.10 -5.19 10.44
N GLU A 262 -8.88 -4.84 11.71
CA GLU A 262 -9.89 -4.28 12.63
C GLU A 262 -11.11 -5.21 12.85
N GLN A 263 -10.95 -6.53 12.75
CA GLN A 263 -12.01 -7.50 13.08
C GLN A 263 -12.16 -7.75 14.58
N TYR A 264 -11.15 -7.40 15.38
CA TYR A 264 -11.25 -7.43 16.83
C TYR A 264 -11.89 -6.13 17.32
N GLU A 265 -12.95 -6.24 18.11
CA GLU A 265 -13.72 -5.10 18.61
C GLU A 265 -12.84 -4.13 19.42
N ASN A 266 -11.91 -4.67 20.19
CA ASN A 266 -11.04 -3.90 21.07
C ASN A 266 -9.74 -4.66 21.39
N ALA A 267 -8.84 -3.98 22.11
CA ALA A 267 -7.54 -4.53 22.50
C ALA A 267 -7.64 -5.79 23.38
N ALA A 268 -8.73 -5.98 24.14
CA ALA A 268 -8.89 -7.16 25.00
C ALA A 268 -9.04 -8.44 24.18
N GLY A 269 -9.79 -8.41 23.07
CA GLY A 269 -9.90 -9.57 22.18
C GLY A 269 -8.55 -9.95 21.53
N VAL A 270 -7.70 -8.97 21.23
CA VAL A 270 -6.34 -9.22 20.72
C VAL A 270 -5.45 -9.84 21.81
N ALA A 271 -5.58 -9.39 23.05
CA ALA A 271 -4.87 -9.96 24.20
C ALA A 271 -5.30 -11.41 24.46
N GLU A 272 -6.60 -11.70 24.34
CA GLU A 272 -7.15 -13.05 24.46
C GLU A 272 -6.59 -13.99 23.38
N LEU A 273 -6.57 -13.56 22.10
CA LEU A 273 -5.92 -14.33 21.04
C LEU A 273 -4.45 -14.61 21.37
N THR A 274 -3.71 -13.59 21.80
CA THR A 274 -2.27 -13.71 22.08
C THR A 274 -2.03 -14.72 23.21
N ALA A 275 -2.83 -14.65 24.28
CA ALA A 275 -2.75 -15.60 25.38
C ALA A 275 -3.11 -17.03 24.94
N ALA A 276 -4.14 -17.20 24.11
CA ALA A 276 -4.54 -18.50 23.59
C ALA A 276 -3.47 -19.11 22.67
N VAL A 277 -2.85 -18.32 21.81
CA VAL A 277 -1.71 -18.75 20.97
C VAL A 277 -0.53 -19.17 21.83
N GLN A 278 -0.20 -18.43 22.90
CA GLN A 278 0.89 -18.80 23.82
C GLN A 278 0.61 -20.07 24.63
N ALA A 279 -0.66 -20.34 24.94
CA ALA A 279 -1.08 -21.53 25.67
C ALA A 279 -1.20 -22.77 24.77
N THR A 280 -1.25 -22.59 23.45
CA THR A 280 -1.35 -23.67 22.47
C THR A 280 0.07 -24.08 22.04
N PRO A 281 0.47 -25.34 22.29
CA PRO A 281 1.83 -25.83 21.99
C PRO A 281 2.12 -25.92 20.50
#